data_AF-A0A059F752-F1
#
_entry.id   AF-A0A059F752-F1
#
_cell.length_a   1.000
_cell.length_b   1.000
_cell.length_c   1.000
_cell.angle_alpha   90.00
_cell.angle_beta   90.00
_cell.angle_gamma   90.00
#
_symmetry.space_group_name_H-M   'P 1'
#
loop_
_entity.id
_entity.type
_entity.pdbx_description
1 polymer ?
#
loop_
_entity_poly.entity_id
_entity_poly.type
_entity_poly.pdbx_seq_one_letter_code
_entity_poly.pdbx_strand_id
1 'polypeptide(L)'
;MTRLRYLPLFAFALLAACGPAPEEAPAPISEAAQPAVPEAEPETPAPEMPAEDMADSEMAAEPGTCTDELGAEAAQVLVDQCLAISPATRPPCNAQNSCDMIRGEIRRGCGFGDAADNPEFC
;
A
#
# COMPACT_ATOMS: atom_id res chain seq x y z
N MET A 1 -54.42 -19.43 29.57
CA MET A 1 -54.92 -20.17 28.40
C MET A 1 -53.84 -20.10 27.33
N THR A 2 -52.74 -20.85 27.44
CA THR A 2 -52.55 -22.29 27.15
C THR A 2 -52.23 -22.55 25.67
N ARG A 3 -50.91 -22.67 25.38
CA ARG A 3 -50.23 -23.49 24.34
C ARG A 3 -50.29 -22.99 22.89
N LEU A 4 -49.38 -23.28 21.95
CA LEU A 4 -48.00 -23.83 21.86
C LEU A 4 -47.84 -24.23 20.37
N ARG A 5 -46.71 -23.89 19.73
CA ARG A 5 -46.02 -24.58 18.60
C ARG A 5 -45.13 -23.52 17.92
N TYR A 6 -43.83 -23.37 18.19
CA TYR A 6 -42.73 -24.34 18.17
C TYR A 6 -42.85 -25.34 17.02
N LEU A 7 -42.21 -25.01 15.90
CA LEU A 7 -41.65 -26.00 14.97
C LEU A 7 -40.15 -25.69 14.82
N PRO A 8 -39.28 -26.48 15.48
CA PRO A 8 -37.83 -26.34 15.42
C PRO A 8 -37.26 -27.06 14.19
N LEU A 9 -35.94 -26.89 13.98
CA LEU A 9 -35.05 -27.77 13.22
C LEU A 9 -35.19 -27.78 11.69
N PHE A 10 -34.37 -26.96 11.04
CA PHE A 10 -33.58 -27.42 9.89
C PHE A 10 -32.10 -27.22 10.20
N ALA A 11 -31.56 -28.15 11.00
CA ALA A 11 -30.15 -28.44 11.02
C ALA A 11 -29.88 -29.47 9.92
N PHE A 12 -29.26 -29.04 8.82
CA PHE A 12 -28.56 -29.93 7.92
C PHE A 12 -27.13 -29.44 7.81
N ALA A 13 -26.30 -29.98 8.70
CA ALA A 13 -24.85 -29.97 8.57
C ALA A 13 -24.47 -30.93 7.44
N LEU A 14 -23.78 -30.45 6.41
CA LEU A 14 -23.03 -31.29 5.49
C LEU A 14 -21.75 -30.59 5.02
N LEU A 15 -20.64 -31.27 5.30
CA LEU A 15 -19.41 -31.37 4.52
C LEU A 15 -18.38 -30.24 4.59
N ALA A 16 -17.48 -30.43 5.55
CA ALA A 16 -16.06 -30.17 5.39
C ALA A 16 -15.50 -30.80 4.11
N ALA A 17 -14.75 -30.02 3.31
CA ALA A 17 -13.52 -30.44 2.60
C ALA A 17 -13.05 -29.36 1.61
N CYS A 18 -12.03 -28.58 1.98
CA CYS A 18 -10.79 -28.50 1.20
C CYS A 18 -9.77 -27.66 1.97
N GLY A 19 -8.66 -28.30 2.34
CA GLY A 19 -7.51 -27.68 2.97
C GLY A 19 -6.64 -26.88 1.97
N PRO A 20 -5.56 -26.24 2.46
CA PRO A 20 -4.70 -25.40 1.65
C PRO A 20 -4.00 -26.21 0.54
N ALA A 21 -3.99 -25.64 -0.66
CA ALA A 21 -3.21 -26.13 -1.79
C ALA A 21 -1.71 -26.03 -1.47
N PRO A 22 -0.89 -27.00 -1.94
CA PRO A 22 0.52 -27.07 -1.63
C PRO A 22 1.30 -25.90 -2.23
N GLU A 23 2.22 -25.41 -1.41
CA GLU A 23 3.25 -24.41 -1.66
C GLU A 23 4.07 -24.77 -2.91
N GLU A 24 3.92 -23.96 -3.97
CA GLU A 24 4.73 -24.05 -5.17
C GLU A 24 6.06 -23.33 -4.89
N ALA A 25 7.08 -24.13 -4.58
CA ALA A 25 8.45 -23.63 -4.41
C ALA A 25 8.91 -22.96 -5.71
N PRO A 26 9.43 -21.71 -5.67
CA PRO A 26 10.01 -21.11 -6.86
C PRO A 26 11.28 -21.87 -7.25
N ALA A 27 11.31 -22.32 -8.50
CA ALA A 27 12.47 -22.95 -9.13
C ALA A 27 13.72 -22.05 -9.04
N PRO A 28 14.92 -22.62 -8.88
CA PRO A 28 16.16 -21.85 -8.93
C PRO A 28 16.34 -21.27 -10.34
N ILE A 29 16.30 -19.94 -10.42
CA ILE A 29 16.66 -19.20 -11.63
C ILE A 29 18.12 -19.52 -11.98
N SER A 30 18.27 -20.17 -13.12
CA SER A 30 19.52 -20.58 -13.73
C SER A 30 20.37 -19.35 -14.05
N GLU A 31 21.58 -19.36 -13.50
CA GLU A 31 22.73 -18.57 -13.88
C GLU A 31 22.89 -18.59 -15.41
N ALA A 32 22.72 -17.42 -16.03
CA ALA A 32 23.04 -17.17 -17.42
C ALA A 32 24.16 -16.13 -17.46
N ALA A 33 25.32 -16.62 -17.90
CA ALA A 33 26.57 -15.93 -18.07
C ALA A 33 26.41 -14.56 -18.76
N GLN A 34 26.92 -13.52 -18.12
CA GLN A 34 27.21 -12.25 -18.78
C GLN A 34 28.58 -12.38 -19.48
N PRO A 35 28.66 -12.20 -20.81
CA PRO A 35 29.93 -12.18 -21.51
C PRO A 35 30.70 -10.90 -21.16
N ALA A 36 31.98 -11.07 -20.82
CA ALA A 36 32.95 -10.01 -20.66
C ALA A 36 33.46 -9.52 -22.02
N VAL A 37 33.50 -8.19 -22.23
CA VAL A 37 34.43 -7.46 -23.11
C VAL A 37 34.22 -5.94 -22.93
N PRO A 38 35.21 -5.06 -23.18
CA PRO A 38 36.56 -4.98 -22.61
C PRO A 38 36.90 -3.54 -22.12
N GLU A 39 38.13 -3.41 -21.61
CA GLU A 39 38.89 -2.27 -21.11
C GLU A 39 38.90 -0.94 -21.94
N ALA A 40 38.94 0.20 -21.20
CA ALA A 40 39.63 1.52 -21.39
C ALA A 40 39.64 2.22 -22.77
N GLU A 41 39.07 3.43 -22.99
CA GLU A 41 39.46 4.84 -22.65
C GLU A 41 39.42 5.66 -23.99
N PRO A 42 39.42 7.02 -24.07
CA PRO A 42 39.83 8.03 -23.10
C PRO A 42 38.87 9.23 -22.88
N GLU A 43 39.30 10.05 -21.93
CA GLU A 43 38.71 11.24 -21.34
C GLU A 43 38.37 12.39 -22.30
N THR A 44 37.24 13.06 -22.01
CA THR A 44 37.02 14.47 -22.35
C THR A 44 36.60 15.19 -21.07
N PRO A 45 37.28 16.29 -20.66
CA PRO A 45 36.89 17.00 -19.45
C PRO A 45 35.58 17.74 -19.70
N ALA A 46 34.57 17.41 -18.89
CA ALA A 46 33.29 18.10 -18.86
C ALA A 46 33.44 19.52 -18.27
N PRO A 47 32.64 20.49 -18.71
CA PRO A 47 32.65 21.83 -18.14
C PRO A 47 32.17 21.82 -16.67
N GLU A 48 32.96 22.44 -15.79
CA GLU A 48 32.64 22.66 -14.38
C GLU A 48 31.41 23.59 -14.28
N MET A 49 30.26 23.04 -13.91
CA MET A 49 29.13 23.87 -13.46
C MET A 49 29.37 24.28 -12.00
N PRO A 50 29.12 25.54 -11.61
CA PRO A 50 29.36 25.99 -10.25
C PRO A 50 28.39 25.28 -9.29
N ALA A 51 28.95 24.66 -8.26
CA ALA A 51 28.22 24.12 -7.13
C ALA A 51 27.88 25.28 -6.19
N GLU A 52 26.78 25.98 -6.43
CA GLU A 52 26.27 27.00 -5.53
C GLU A 52 24.92 26.54 -4.97
N ASP A 53 24.90 26.43 -3.64
CA ASP A 53 23.75 26.27 -2.72
C ASP A 53 22.94 24.95 -2.78
N MET A 54 23.51 23.88 -2.22
CA MET A 54 22.74 22.75 -1.68
C MET A 54 22.63 22.81 -0.15
N ALA A 55 22.64 24.02 0.43
CA ALA A 55 22.56 24.23 1.88
C ALA A 55 21.14 24.57 2.33
N ASP A 56 20.13 23.86 1.82
CA ASP A 56 18.84 23.74 2.48
C ASP A 56 18.23 22.36 2.17
N SER A 57 19.00 21.32 2.47
CA SER A 57 18.37 20.04 2.78
C SER A 57 17.95 20.14 4.24
N GLU A 58 16.85 20.85 4.50
CA GLU A 58 16.02 20.58 5.68
C GLU A 58 15.95 19.06 5.79
N MET A 59 16.63 18.50 6.80
CA MET A 59 16.51 17.09 7.15
C MET A 59 15.04 16.90 7.44
N ALA A 60 14.28 16.49 6.43
CA ALA A 60 12.85 16.27 6.53
C ALA A 60 12.69 15.35 7.74
N ALA A 61 12.14 15.91 8.82
CA ALA A 61 11.87 15.13 10.00
C ALA A 61 11.04 13.94 9.51
N GLU A 62 11.54 12.72 9.75
CA GLU A 62 10.81 11.49 9.41
C GLU A 62 9.38 11.70 9.91
N PRO A 63 8.39 11.74 9.01
CA PRO A 63 7.09 12.22 9.40
C PRO A 63 6.52 11.19 10.37
N GLY A 64 6.12 11.66 11.55
CA GLY A 64 5.58 10.80 12.62
C GLY A 64 4.40 9.95 12.13
N THR A 65 4.02 8.94 12.90
CA THR A 65 2.91 8.07 12.49
C THR A 65 1.59 8.83 12.53
N CYS A 66 0.64 8.44 11.68
CA CYS A 66 -0.67 9.07 11.68
C CYS A 66 -1.43 8.82 12.99
N THR A 67 -1.14 7.69 13.65
CA THR A 67 -1.62 7.41 15.01
C THR A 67 -1.12 8.44 16.02
N ASP A 68 0.15 8.87 15.91
CA ASP A 68 0.72 9.89 16.82
C ASP A 68 0.15 11.30 16.54
N GLU A 69 -0.15 11.62 15.27
CA GLU A 69 -0.71 12.93 14.88
C GLU A 69 -2.19 13.08 15.26
N LEU A 70 -3.03 12.09 14.94
CA LEU A 70 -4.49 12.20 15.06
C LEU A 70 -5.09 11.35 16.18
N GLY A 71 -4.32 10.43 16.76
CA GLY A 71 -4.84 9.36 17.60
C GLY A 71 -5.40 8.19 16.79
N ALA A 72 -5.49 7.03 17.43
CA ALA A 72 -5.80 5.77 16.75
C ALA A 72 -7.15 5.76 16.01
N GLU A 73 -8.21 6.32 16.61
CA GLU A 73 -9.55 6.32 16.02
C GLU A 73 -9.61 7.16 14.74
N ALA A 74 -9.08 8.38 14.79
CA ALA A 74 -9.07 9.28 13.62
C ALA A 74 -8.10 8.81 12.54
N ALA A 75 -6.94 8.25 12.91
CA ALA A 75 -6.01 7.63 11.97
C ALA A 75 -6.66 6.44 11.24
N GLN A 76 -7.43 5.61 11.96
CA GLN A 76 -8.13 4.48 11.34
C GLN A 76 -9.20 4.94 10.34
N VAL A 77 -9.97 5.99 10.66
CA VAL A 77 -10.92 6.59 9.71
C VAL A 77 -10.22 7.05 8.43
N LEU A 78 -9.02 7.62 8.54
CA LEU A 78 -8.23 8.03 7.38
C LEU A 78 -7.70 6.83 6.58
N VAL A 79 -7.24 5.78 7.25
CA VAL A 79 -6.82 4.52 6.61
C VAL A 79 -7.99 3.89 5.85
N ASP A 80 -9.18 3.83 6.45
CA ASP A 80 -10.36 3.23 5.81
C ASP A 80 -10.76 3.97 4.53
N GLN A 81 -10.70 5.32 4.53
CA GLN A 81 -10.90 6.14 3.33
C GLN A 81 -9.84 5.87 2.27
N CYS A 82 -8.57 5.77 2.68
CA CYS A 82 -7.46 5.42 1.78
C CYS A 82 -7.66 4.05 1.13
N LEU A 83 -8.03 3.03 1.91
CA LEU A 83 -8.27 1.67 1.40
C LEU A 83 -9.45 1.60 0.42
N ALA A 84 -10.45 2.47 0.58
CA ALA A 84 -11.62 2.53 -0.29
C ALA A 84 -11.30 3.04 -1.69
N ILE A 85 -10.25 3.87 -1.83
CA ILE A 85 -9.91 4.55 -3.10
C ILE A 85 -8.56 4.15 -3.68
N SER A 86 -7.67 3.52 -2.91
CA SER A 86 -6.32 3.13 -3.36
C SER A 86 -6.31 1.78 -4.12
N PRO A 87 -5.53 1.66 -5.22
CA PRO A 87 -5.40 0.44 -6.04
C PRO A 87 -4.90 -0.82 -5.30
N ALA A 88 -4.81 -1.96 -6.00
CA ALA A 88 -4.60 -3.29 -5.42
C ALA A 88 -3.38 -3.46 -4.48
N THR A 89 -2.33 -2.65 -4.63
CA THR A 89 -1.21 -2.62 -3.69
C THR A 89 -1.36 -1.41 -2.77
N ARG A 90 -1.80 -1.65 -1.53
CA ARG A 90 -2.12 -0.62 -0.53
C ARG A 90 -1.07 -0.36 0.56
N PRO A 91 0.27 -0.53 0.34
CA PRO A 91 1.26 -0.14 1.37
C PRO A 91 1.11 1.27 1.95
N PRO A 92 0.69 2.31 1.19
CA PRO A 92 0.53 3.66 1.74
C PRO A 92 -0.60 3.81 2.77
N CYS A 93 -1.65 2.98 2.71
CA CYS A 93 -2.81 3.05 3.59
C CYS A 93 -2.56 2.31 4.91
N ASN A 94 -1.69 2.86 5.76
CA ASN A 94 -1.32 2.27 7.05
C ASN A 94 -1.15 3.38 8.09
N ALA A 95 -1.77 3.25 9.26
CA ALA A 95 -1.71 4.25 10.33
C ALA A 95 -0.30 4.45 10.92
N GLN A 96 0.62 3.52 10.66
CA GLN A 96 2.05 3.65 10.98
C GLN A 96 2.82 4.53 10.00
N ASN A 97 2.24 4.83 8.83
CA ASN A 97 2.76 5.87 7.93
C ASN A 97 2.28 7.24 8.41
N SER A 98 2.84 8.31 7.86
CA SER A 98 2.40 9.67 8.17
C SER A 98 1.02 9.99 7.63
N CYS A 99 0.27 10.86 8.31
CA CYS A 99 -1.04 11.26 7.80
C CYS A 99 -0.94 11.94 6.43
N ASP A 100 0.12 12.68 6.16
CA ASP A 100 0.33 13.33 4.87
C ASP A 100 0.52 12.32 3.73
N MET A 101 1.20 11.20 3.99
CA MET A 101 1.30 10.12 3.02
C MET A 101 -0.07 9.52 2.73
N ILE A 102 -0.86 9.21 3.77
CA ILE A 102 -2.20 8.62 3.63
C ILE A 102 -3.15 9.60 2.91
N ARG A 103 -3.16 10.89 3.30
CA ARG A 103 -3.92 11.97 2.63
C ARG A 103 -3.51 12.14 1.18
N GLY A 104 -2.21 12.03 0.89
CA GLY A 104 -1.66 12.09 -0.46
C GLY A 104 -2.20 10.97 -1.35
N GLU A 105 -2.26 9.74 -0.82
CA GLU A 105 -2.82 8.61 -1.54
C GLU A 105 -4.34 8.72 -1.71
N ILE A 106 -5.08 9.23 -0.72
CA ILE A 106 -6.51 9.55 -0.87
C ILE A 106 -6.71 10.54 -2.02
N ARG A 107 -5.96 11.65 -2.03
CA ARG A 107 -6.05 12.67 -3.08
C ARG A 107 -5.73 12.11 -4.46
N ARG A 108 -4.69 11.26 -4.54
CA ARG A 108 -4.33 10.56 -5.79
C ARG A 108 -5.46 9.64 -6.24
N GLY A 109 -6.02 8.87 -5.31
CA GLY A 109 -7.16 7.98 -5.50
C GLY A 109 -8.39 8.70 -6.06
N CYS A 110 -8.78 9.80 -5.41
CA CYS A 110 -9.90 10.66 -5.82
C CYS A 110 -9.69 11.30 -7.20
N GLY A 111 -8.44 11.38 -7.68
CA GLY A 111 -8.11 11.83 -9.02
C GLY A 111 -8.32 10.78 -10.11
N PHE A 112 -8.69 9.54 -9.76
CA PHE A 112 -9.00 8.48 -10.72
C PHE A 112 -10.51 8.38 -10.97
N GLY A 113 -10.91 8.17 -12.23
CA GLY A 113 -12.31 7.96 -12.60
C GLY A 113 -13.12 9.25 -12.77
N ASP A 114 -14.44 9.10 -12.90
CA ASP A 114 -15.39 10.21 -13.00
C ASP A 114 -15.67 10.77 -11.60
N ALA A 115 -15.52 12.09 -11.44
CA ALA A 115 -15.72 12.76 -10.14
C ALA A 115 -17.14 12.60 -9.57
N ALA A 116 -18.13 12.27 -10.42
CA ALA A 116 -19.51 12.03 -9.99
C ALA A 116 -19.68 10.71 -9.20
N ASP A 117 -18.75 9.76 -9.37
CA ASP A 117 -18.78 8.46 -8.69
C ASP A 117 -17.83 8.42 -7.48
N ASN A 118 -17.14 9.53 -7.20
CA ASN A 118 -16.23 9.61 -6.06
C ASN A 118 -17.00 9.60 -4.72
N PRO A 119 -16.44 8.96 -3.68
CA PRO A 119 -16.97 9.08 -2.33
C PRO A 119 -16.98 10.53 -1.83
N GLU A 120 -17.87 10.87 -0.89
CA GLU A 120 -17.98 12.21 -0.27
C GLU A 120 -16.71 12.73 0.43
N PHE A 121 -15.74 11.85 0.71
CA PHE A 121 -14.45 12.26 1.29
C PHE A 121 -13.42 12.71 0.26
N CYS A 122 -13.74 12.51 -1.02
CA CYS A 122 -13.17 13.26 -2.12
C CYS A 122 -13.90 14.61 -2.22
#